data_AF-A0A6C0BSG4-F1
#
_entry.id   AF-A0A6C0BSG4-F1
#
_cell.length_a   1.000
_cell.length_b   1.000
_cell.length_c   1.000
_cell.angle_alpha   90.00
_cell.angle_beta   90.00
_cell.angle_gamma   90.00
#
_symmetry.space_group_name_H-M   'P 1'
#
loop_
_entity.id
_entity.type
_entity.pdbx_description
1 polymer ?
#
loop_
_entity_poly.entity_id
_entity_poly.type
_entity_poly.pdbx_seq_one_letter_code
_entity_poly.pdbx_strand_id
1 'polypeptide(L)'
;MKPDTLIVEFVGTILLVFVILSTQNPYAIGATLAIITAIGKEISGGHFNPAVTISLIFANKIEIGTLLPYISAQILGGMAGYQIYKAII
;
A
#
# COMPACT_ATOMS: atom_id res chain seq x y z
N MET A 1 15.47 8.09 -0.17
CA MET A 1 14.49 7.04 -0.54
C MET A 1 14.69 6.69 -2.00
N LYS A 2 14.63 5.40 -2.35
CA LYS A 2 14.84 4.95 -3.72
C LYS A 2 13.51 4.98 -4.51
N PRO A 3 13.51 5.15 -5.84
CA PRO A 3 12.28 5.23 -6.64
C PRO A 3 11.43 3.95 -6.62
N ASP A 4 12.08 2.79 -6.54
CA ASP A 4 11.46 1.47 -6.42
C ASP A 4 10.55 1.35 -5.20
N THR A 5 10.92 1.95 -4.06
CA THR A 5 10.08 2.03 -2.85
C THR A 5 8.69 2.59 -3.15
N LEU A 6 8.61 3.71 -3.89
CA LEU A 6 7.33 4.36 -4.18
C LEU A 6 6.47 3.56 -5.17
N ILE A 7 7.12 2.92 -6.14
CA ILE A 7 6.44 2.07 -7.12
C ILE A 7 5.79 0.88 -6.40
N VAL A 8 6.53 0.24 -5.48
CA VAL A 8 6.02 -0.89 -4.70
C VAL A 8 4.82 -0.46 -3.85
N GLU A 9 4.93 0.64 -3.10
CA GLU A 9 3.82 1.16 -2.29
C GLU A 9 2.58 1.50 -3.13
N PHE A 10 2.75 2.16 -4.28
CA PHE A 10 1.67 2.50 -5.19
C PHE A 10 0.97 1.25 -5.75
N VAL A 11 1.72 0.30 -6.31
CA VAL A 11 1.18 -0.93 -6.91
C VAL A 11 0.53 -1.83 -5.85
N GLY A 12 1.17 -1.99 -4.69
CA GLY A 12 0.60 -2.77 -3.60
C GLY A 12 -0.71 -2.19 -3.09
N THR A 13 -0.82 -0.87 -2.94
CA THR A 13 -2.09 -0.24 -2.54
C THR A 13 -3.17 -0.33 -3.62
N ILE A 14 -2.83 -0.29 -4.93
CA ILE A 14 -3.79 -0.58 -6.01
C ILE A 14 -4.44 -1.95 -5.78
N LEU A 15 -3.62 -2.99 -5.62
CA LEU A 15 -4.10 -4.36 -5.47
C LEU A 15 -4.95 -4.52 -4.21
N LEU A 16 -4.49 -3.96 -3.10
CA LEU A 16 -5.20 -4.03 -1.82
C LEU A 16 -6.57 -3.36 -1.91
N VAL A 17 -6.66 -2.13 -2.42
CA VAL A 17 -7.94 -1.40 -2.53
C VAL A 17 -8.87 -2.07 -3.53
N PHE A 18 -8.37 -2.53 -4.67
CA PHE A 18 -9.17 -3.27 -5.65
C PHE A 18 -9.82 -4.53 -5.04
N VAL A 19 -9.06 -5.33 -4.29
CA VAL A 19 -9.59 -6.55 -3.65
C VAL A 19 -10.59 -6.23 -2.53
N ILE A 20 -10.33 -5.19 -1.73
CA ILE A 20 -11.27 -4.72 -0.70
C ILE A 20 -12.64 -4.41 -1.33
N LEU A 21 -12.65 -3.61 -2.39
CA LEU A 21 -13.88 -3.17 -3.06
C LEU A 21 -14.58 -4.32 -3.79
N SER A 22 -13.82 -5.20 -4.45
CA SER A 22 -14.37 -6.29 -5.26
C SER A 22 -14.97 -7.42 -4.42
N THR A 23 -14.40 -7.70 -3.24
CA THR A 23 -14.75 -8.92 -2.49
C THR A 23 -15.43 -8.65 -1.15
N GLN A 24 -15.04 -7.59 -0.46
CA GLN A 24 -15.41 -7.33 0.94
C GLN A 24 -15.17 -8.53 1.88
N ASN A 25 -14.35 -9.50 1.45
CA ASN A 25 -14.10 -10.74 2.17
C ASN A 25 -12.81 -10.59 2.98
N PRO A 26 -12.86 -10.76 4.33
CA PRO A 26 -11.70 -10.52 5.18
C PRO A 26 -10.53 -11.48 4.87
N TYR A 27 -10.80 -12.71 4.44
CA TYR A 27 -9.76 -13.67 4.07
C TYR A 27 -9.06 -13.26 2.76
N ALA A 28 -9.81 -12.77 1.77
CA ALA A 28 -9.23 -12.30 0.51
C ALA A 28 -8.37 -11.04 0.72
N ILE A 29 -8.86 -10.11 1.54
CA ILE A 29 -8.12 -8.89 1.90
C ILE A 29 -6.84 -9.25 2.66
N GLY A 30 -6.95 -10.13 3.68
CA GLY A 30 -5.81 -10.58 4.47
C GLY A 30 -4.77 -11.33 3.64
N ALA A 31 -5.20 -12.24 2.76
CA ALA A 31 -4.31 -12.97 1.86
C ALA A 31 -3.59 -12.02 0.89
N THR A 32 -4.31 -11.06 0.33
CA THR A 32 -3.73 -10.04 -0.57
C THR A 32 -2.65 -9.26 0.15
N LEU A 33 -2.95 -8.73 1.35
CA LEU A 33 -1.98 -7.99 2.16
C LEU A 33 -0.75 -8.85 2.49
N ALA A 34 -0.95 -10.10 2.90
CA ALA A 34 0.14 -11.02 3.21
C ALA A 34 1.08 -11.25 2.00
N ILE A 35 0.51 -11.46 0.82
CA ILE A 35 1.27 -11.68 -0.42
C ILE A 35 2.05 -10.42 -0.82
N ILE A 36 1.38 -9.26 -0.90
CA ILE A 36 2.06 -8.02 -1.34
C ILE A 36 3.14 -7.59 -0.34
N THR A 37 2.95 -7.83 0.97
CA THR A 37 3.96 -7.57 1.98
C THR A 37 5.12 -8.57 1.88
N ALA A 38 4.86 -9.87 1.69
CA ALA A 38 5.93 -10.85 1.49
C ALA A 38 6.85 -10.50 0.32
N ILE A 39 6.29 -9.95 -0.76
CA ILE A 39 7.04 -9.54 -1.96
C ILE A 39 7.72 -8.18 -1.75
N GLY A 40 6.99 -7.19 -1.23
CA GLY A 40 7.43 -5.79 -1.19
C GLY A 40 8.26 -5.40 0.03
N LYS A 41 8.30 -6.21 1.09
CA LYS A 41 8.93 -5.86 2.38
C LYS A 41 10.40 -5.44 2.24
N GLU A 42 11.20 -6.19 1.49
CA GLU A 42 12.64 -5.88 1.34
C GLU A 42 12.91 -4.63 0.46
N ILE A 43 11.89 -4.12 -0.24
CA ILE A 43 12.02 -2.97 -1.16
C ILE A 43 11.45 -1.69 -0.54
N SER A 44 10.25 -1.76 0.07
CA SER A 44 9.55 -0.60 0.62
C SER A 44 9.17 -0.72 2.10
N GLY A 45 9.47 -1.84 2.76
CA GLY A 45 8.88 -2.15 4.07
C GLY A 45 7.43 -2.64 4.00
N GLY A 46 6.79 -2.57 2.83
CA GLY A 46 5.49 -3.16 2.54
C GLY A 46 4.35 -2.58 3.39
N HIS A 47 4.26 -1.26 3.50
CA HIS A 47 3.28 -0.59 4.37
C HIS A 47 1.88 -0.60 3.74
N PHE A 48 1.81 -0.21 2.47
CA PHE A 48 0.62 -0.11 1.61
C PHE A 48 -0.55 0.68 2.22
N ASN A 49 -0.28 1.44 3.29
CA ASN A 49 -1.27 2.08 4.14
C ASN A 49 -0.66 3.29 4.87
N PRO A 50 -1.29 4.48 4.78
CA PRO A 50 -0.84 5.68 5.48
C PRO A 50 -0.74 5.51 7.00
N ALA A 51 -1.70 4.79 7.62
CA ALA A 51 -1.70 4.55 9.06
C ALA A 51 -0.49 3.71 9.49
N VAL A 52 -0.14 2.67 8.72
CA VAL A 52 1.04 1.83 8.98
C VAL A 52 2.32 2.65 8.86
N THR A 53 2.43 3.50 7.83
CA THR A 53 3.59 4.40 7.64
C THR A 53 3.75 5.34 8.83
N ILE A 54 2.66 5.96 9.29
CA ILE A 54 2.64 6.84 10.46
C ILE A 54 3.06 6.08 11.72
N SER A 55 2.52 4.88 11.94
CA SER A 55 2.89 4.04 13.09
C SER A 55 4.38 3.70 13.11
N LEU A 56 4.99 3.43 11.94
CA LEU A 56 6.42 3.13 11.85
C LEU A 56 7.30 4.35 12.10
N ILE A 57 6.85 5.56 11.79
CA ILE A 57 7.55 6.80 12.19
C ILE A 57 7.50 6.95 13.71
N PHE A 58 6.33 6.78 14.33
CA PHE A 58 6.23 6.85 15.79
C PHE A 58 7.05 5.76 16.50
N ALA A 59 7.22 4.60 15.87
CA ALA A 59 8.07 3.53 16.34
C ALA A 59 9.57 3.74 16.03
N ASN A 60 9.97 4.89 15.46
CA ASN A 60 11.33 5.19 15.01
C ASN A 60 11.92 4.11 14.08
N LYS A 61 11.08 3.49 13.24
CA LYS A 61 11.48 2.46 12.27
C LYS A 61 11.80 3.02 10.89
N ILE A 62 11.25 4.19 10.55
CA ILE A 62 11.52 4.93 9.33
C ILE A 62 11.67 6.41 9.63
N GLU A 63 12.36 7.15 8.76
CA GLU A 63 12.60 8.58 8.94
C GLU A 63 11.35 9.41 8.66
N ILE A 64 11.12 10.46 9.47
CA ILE A 64 9.97 11.36 9.28
C ILE A 64 9.95 12.02 7.89
N GLY A 65 11.11 12.25 7.29
CA GLY A 65 11.24 12.83 5.94
C GLY A 65 10.64 11.95 4.83
N THR A 66 10.41 10.66 5.08
CA THR A 66 9.76 9.77 4.11
C THR A 66 8.24 9.73 4.22
N LEU A 67 7.64 10.42 5.20
CA LEU A 67 6.19 10.40 5.45
C LEU A 67 5.37 10.80 4.21
N LEU A 68 5.62 12.02 3.70
CA LEU A 68 4.84 12.56 2.59
C LEU A 68 4.97 11.70 1.33
N PRO A 69 6.19 11.31 0.89
CA PRO A 69 6.32 10.46 -0.29
C PRO A 69 5.58 9.11 -0.20
N TYR A 70 5.67 8.41 0.95
CA TYR A 70 4.95 7.13 1.14
C TYR A 70 3.44 7.33 1.08
N ILE A 71 2.91 8.30 1.84
CA ILE A 71 1.47 8.56 1.90
C ILE A 71 0.95 8.99 0.53
N SER A 72 1.70 9.81 -0.21
CA SER A 72 1.30 10.19 -1.57
C SER A 72 1.21 8.99 -2.50
N ALA A 73 2.20 8.08 -2.49
CA ALA A 73 2.15 6.87 -3.32
C ALA A 73 0.96 5.96 -2.94
N GLN A 74 0.70 5.79 -1.64
CA GLN A 74 -0.41 4.98 -1.14
C GLN A 74 -1.78 5.58 -1.50
N ILE A 75 -1.97 6.90 -1.31
CA ILE A 75 -3.22 7.58 -1.69
C ILE A 75 -3.46 7.47 -3.19
N LEU A 76 -2.46 7.78 -4.01
CA LEU A 76 -2.55 7.68 -5.46
C LEU A 76 -2.82 6.22 -5.89
N GLY A 77 -2.19 5.25 -5.24
CA GLY A 77 -2.41 3.83 -5.49
C GLY A 77 -3.85 3.42 -5.14
N GLY A 78 -4.38 3.88 -4.01
CA GLY A 78 -5.76 3.62 -3.62
C GLY A 78 -6.77 4.25 -4.58
N MET A 79 -6.52 5.48 -5.04
CA MET A 79 -7.34 6.12 -6.07
C MET A 79 -7.31 5.33 -7.38
N ALA A 80 -6.14 4.89 -7.83
CA ALA A 80 -6.00 4.07 -9.04
C ALA A 80 -6.72 2.72 -8.89
N GLY A 81 -6.59 2.04 -7.75
CA GLY A 81 -7.32 0.81 -7.45
C GLY A 81 -8.84 0.99 -7.50
N TYR A 82 -9.36 2.10 -6.97
CA TYR A 82 -10.77 2.47 -7.08
C TYR A 82 -11.22 2.70 -8.53
N GLN A 83 -10.40 3.40 -9.34
CA GLN A 83 -10.75 3.61 -10.75
C GLN A 83 -10.74 2.31 -11.55
N ILE A 84 -9.78 1.41 -11.28
CA ILE A 84 -9.75 0.09 -11.91
C ILE A 84 -10.99 -0.73 -11.53
N TYR A 85 -11.38 -0.71 -10.25
CA TYR A 85 -12.62 -1.35 -9.79
C TYR A 85 -13.83 -0.86 -10.60
N LYS A 86 -14.03 0.46 -10.69
CA LYS A 86 -15.13 1.05 -11.46
C LYS A 86 -15.10 0.76 -12.96
N ALA A 87 -13.93 0.53 -13.53
CA ALA A 87 -13.78 0.29 -14.96
C ALA A 87 -14.08 -1.17 -15.35
N ILE A 88 -14.00 -2.10 -14.39
CA ILE A 88 -14.07 -3.55 -14.64
C ILE A 88 -15.35 -4.18 -14.05
N ILE A 89 -15.82 -3.67 -12.91
CA ILE A 89 -16.98 -4.17 -12.16
C ILE A 89 -18.12 -3.15 -12.23
#